data_AF-A0A6N7NMR6-F1
#
_entry.id   AF-A0A6N7NMR6-F1
#
_cell.length_a   1.000
_cell.length_b   1.000
_cell.length_c   1.000
_cell.angle_alpha   90.00
_cell.angle_beta   90.00
_cell.angle_gamma   90.00
#
_symmetry.space_group_name_H-M   'P 1'
#
loop_
_entity.id
_entity.type
_entity.pdbx_description
1 polymer ?
#
loop_
_entity_poly.entity_id
_entity_poly.type
_entity_poly.pdbx_seq_one_letter_code
_entity_poly.pdbx_strand_id
1 'polypeptide(L)'
;MNDPSLAGRALPTTIPQYLAQLRAALEGADPAMVQDALYDAEEYLRSELAAQPGRSEAEVIADVAGSYGAPDEVAEIYRETEVTVNRALRTPRADTAPMLRAAAEASGVEPAAPPQAPVQRSLLARFFGVVTDPHTYGALFYMLLSLATGIFFFTWVVTGLSLSLGLLILIIGIPLTVLFFGSVRGLALLEGRLVEALLGERMPRRPRYTDRSRTWLQRIGDMFTDGRTWLTLLYFVLMLPLGVIYFTIAVTLLSLSLSLIWAPVAAIFSGDIPGVYINDVNVLPMAASPLVAIAVAAAGALLLVLTMHLARGIGKLHGLIAKNLLVRL
;
A
#
# COMPACT_ATOMS: atom_id res chain seq x y z
N MET A 1 12.24 18.59 30.98
CA MET A 1 13.27 19.36 30.26
C MET A 1 12.52 20.05 29.15
N ASN A 2 12.15 21.32 29.36
CA ASN A 2 11.30 22.07 28.44
C ASN A 2 12.15 22.44 27.23
N ASP A 3 11.83 21.87 26.07
CA ASP A 3 12.52 22.19 24.82
C ASP A 3 12.03 23.57 24.35
N PRO A 4 12.89 24.60 24.27
CA PRO A 4 12.49 25.96 23.94
C PRO A 4 12.08 26.16 22.46
N SER A 5 12.04 25.09 21.65
CA SER A 5 11.56 25.14 20.26
C SER A 5 10.04 25.16 20.11
N LEU A 6 9.27 24.85 21.17
CA LEU A 6 7.79 24.85 21.13
C LEU A 6 7.16 26.24 21.27
N ALA A 7 7.92 27.28 21.66
CA ALA A 7 7.39 28.58 22.05
C ALA A 7 7.33 29.65 20.93
N GLY A 8 7.57 29.27 19.67
CA GLY A 8 7.81 30.24 18.58
C GLY A 8 6.74 30.37 17.50
N ARG A 9 5.71 29.51 17.45
CA ARG A 9 4.66 29.58 16.41
C ARG A 9 3.40 30.22 16.97
N ALA A 10 2.91 31.25 16.26
CA ALA A 10 1.63 31.86 16.56
C ALA A 10 0.52 30.78 16.56
N LEU A 11 -0.37 30.85 17.56
CA LEU A 11 -1.53 29.97 17.66
C LEU A 11 -2.35 30.08 16.36
N PRO A 12 -2.73 28.96 15.75
CA PRO A 12 -3.49 28.98 14.51
C PRO A 12 -4.85 29.65 14.75
N THR A 13 -5.22 30.61 13.91
CA THR A 13 -6.50 31.32 14.01
C THR A 13 -7.51 30.85 12.98
N THR A 14 -7.10 29.98 12.06
CA THR A 14 -7.94 29.42 11.00
C THR A 14 -7.64 27.94 10.78
N ILE A 15 -8.61 27.21 10.24
CA ILE A 15 -8.45 25.78 9.90
C ILE A 15 -7.25 25.56 8.95
N PRO A 16 -7.07 26.32 7.85
CA PRO A 16 -5.91 26.15 6.97
C PRO A 16 -4.56 26.37 7.69
N GLN A 17 -4.49 27.30 8.64
CA GLN A 17 -3.28 27.51 9.43
C GLN A 17 -2.98 26.33 10.35
N TYR A 18 -4.01 25.81 11.05
CA TYR A 18 -3.86 24.63 11.90
C TYR A 18 -3.34 23.44 11.08
N LEU A 19 -3.96 23.16 9.92
CA LEU A 19 -3.56 22.04 9.06
C LEU A 19 -2.17 22.22 8.45
N ALA A 20 -1.77 23.46 8.12
CA ALA A 20 -0.42 23.75 7.64
C ALA A 20 0.64 23.50 8.73
N GLN A 21 0.35 23.93 9.97
CA GLN A 21 1.21 23.66 11.11
C GLN A 21 1.28 22.17 11.44
N LEU A 22 0.16 21.45 11.43
CA LEU A 22 0.11 20.00 11.66
C LEU A 22 0.89 19.24 10.57
N ARG A 23 0.76 19.64 9.30
CA ARG A 23 1.55 19.07 8.20
C ARG A 23 3.05 19.30 8.40
N ALA A 24 3.45 20.52 8.77
CA ALA A 24 4.84 20.86 9.04
C ALA A 24 5.38 20.09 10.25
N ALA A 25 4.57 19.93 11.29
CA ALA A 25 4.90 19.12 12.45
C ALA A 25 5.14 17.67 12.01
N LEU A 26 4.26 17.08 11.19
CA LEU A 26 4.36 15.70 10.69
C LEU A 26 5.40 15.49 9.57
N GLU A 27 6.32 16.42 9.34
CA GLU A 27 7.38 16.25 8.34
C GLU A 27 8.23 14.99 8.63
N GLY A 28 8.54 14.23 7.57
CA GLY A 28 9.28 12.96 7.65
C GLY A 28 8.45 11.73 8.06
N ALA A 29 7.17 11.90 8.40
CA ALA A 29 6.27 10.80 8.73
C ALA A 29 5.69 10.10 7.49
N ASP A 30 5.02 8.96 7.69
CA ASP A 30 4.44 8.20 6.59
C ASP A 30 3.37 9.01 5.83
N PRO A 31 3.44 9.15 4.48
CA PRO A 31 2.49 9.96 3.73
C PRO A 31 1.02 9.56 3.91
N ALA A 32 0.75 8.27 4.16
CA ALA A 32 -0.61 7.82 4.41
C ALA A 32 -1.11 8.28 5.78
N MET A 33 -0.26 8.19 6.81
CA MET A 33 -0.58 8.72 8.13
C MET A 33 -0.81 10.23 8.08
N VAL A 34 0.04 10.99 7.39
CA VAL A 34 -0.12 12.45 7.25
C VAL A 34 -1.49 12.78 6.66
N GLN A 35 -1.92 12.06 5.62
CA GLN A 35 -3.22 12.30 5.00
C GLN A 35 -4.38 11.97 5.96
N ASP A 36 -4.32 10.83 6.65
CA ASP A 36 -5.38 10.43 7.58
C ASP A 36 -5.46 11.43 8.75
N ALA A 37 -4.32 11.84 9.32
CA ALA A 37 -4.25 12.81 10.41
C ALA A 37 -4.83 14.18 10.04
N LEU A 38 -4.49 14.68 8.83
CA LEU A 38 -5.05 15.94 8.34
C LEU A 38 -6.55 15.85 8.09
N TYR A 39 -7.04 14.71 7.60
CA TYR A 39 -8.47 14.50 7.38
C TYR A 39 -9.25 14.52 8.69
N ASP A 40 -8.80 13.73 9.68
CA ASP A 40 -9.49 13.61 10.96
C ASP A 40 -9.47 14.95 11.73
N ALA A 41 -8.35 15.66 11.71
CA ALA A 41 -8.24 17.00 12.30
C ALA A 41 -9.17 18.02 11.61
N GLU A 42 -9.20 18.03 10.27
CA GLU A 42 -10.08 18.95 9.54
C GLU A 42 -11.56 18.65 9.77
N GLU A 43 -11.95 17.38 9.78
CA GLU A 43 -13.33 16.95 10.06
C GLU A 43 -13.75 17.39 11.47
N TYR A 44 -12.90 17.17 12.47
CA TYR A 44 -13.15 17.59 13.84
C TYR A 44 -13.30 19.10 13.97
N LEU A 45 -12.32 19.89 13.48
CA LEU A 45 -12.34 21.36 13.57
C LEU A 45 -13.60 21.95 12.91
N ARG A 46 -14.01 21.41 11.76
CA ARG A 46 -15.21 21.88 11.06
C ARG A 46 -16.51 21.48 11.76
N SER A 47 -16.55 20.31 12.39
CA SER A 47 -17.70 19.91 13.22
C SER A 47 -17.86 20.83 14.44
N GLU A 48 -16.76 21.20 15.10
CA GLU A 48 -16.78 22.12 16.23
C GLU A 48 -17.23 23.52 15.83
N LEU A 49 -16.72 24.04 14.70
CA LEU A 49 -17.15 25.33 14.17
C LEU A 49 -18.65 25.34 13.83
N ALA A 50 -19.17 24.24 13.27
CA ALA A 50 -20.59 24.10 12.94
C ALA A 50 -21.48 23.98 14.18
N ALA A 51 -20.98 23.38 15.27
CA ALA A 51 -21.70 23.23 16.54
C ALA A 51 -21.81 24.54 17.32
N GLN A 52 -20.98 25.55 17.00
CA GLN A 52 -20.89 26.81 17.75
C GLN A 52 -21.24 28.03 16.86
N PRO A 53 -22.46 28.10 16.30
CA PRO A 53 -22.87 29.20 15.44
C PRO A 53 -22.90 30.52 16.22
N GLY A 54 -22.01 31.45 15.87
CA GLY A 54 -21.93 32.79 16.48
C GLY A 54 -20.58 33.13 17.13
N ARG A 55 -19.70 32.14 17.34
CA ARG A 55 -18.30 32.38 17.72
C ARG A 55 -17.43 32.63 16.50
N SER A 56 -16.38 33.44 16.66
CA SER A 56 -15.41 33.65 15.59
C SER A 56 -14.59 32.37 15.35
N GLU A 57 -14.16 32.12 14.10
CA GLU A 57 -13.33 30.94 13.77
C GLU A 57 -12.07 30.91 14.67
N ALA A 58 -11.42 32.05 14.88
CA ALA A 58 -10.24 32.15 15.72
C ALA A 58 -10.48 31.73 17.17
N GLU A 59 -11.63 32.08 17.77
CA GLU A 59 -11.98 31.66 19.12
C GLU A 59 -12.22 30.16 19.23
N VAL A 60 -12.92 29.57 18.26
CA VAL A 60 -13.19 28.12 18.25
C VAL A 60 -11.90 27.34 18.03
N ILE A 61 -11.04 27.77 17.10
CA ILE A 61 -9.77 27.09 16.84
C ILE A 61 -8.81 27.19 18.05
N ALA A 62 -8.78 28.33 18.75
CA ALA A 62 -7.99 28.47 19.97
C ALA A 62 -8.47 27.54 21.10
N ASP A 63 -9.78 27.42 21.28
CA ASP A 63 -10.43 26.55 22.28
C ASP A 63 -10.21 25.06 21.95
N VAL A 64 -10.34 24.70 20.67
CA VAL A 64 -10.04 23.35 20.18
C VAL A 64 -8.55 23.04 20.34
N ALA A 65 -7.64 23.95 20.02
CA ALA A 65 -6.21 23.73 20.24
C ALA A 65 -5.88 23.51 21.73
N GLY A 66 -6.67 24.07 22.65
CA GLY A 66 -6.54 23.81 24.09
C GLY A 66 -7.12 22.48 24.57
N SER A 67 -8.10 21.90 23.86
CA SER A 67 -8.83 20.70 24.29
C SER A 67 -8.48 19.44 23.47
N TYR A 68 -8.50 19.55 22.14
CA TYR A 68 -8.08 18.52 21.19
C TYR A 68 -6.54 18.43 21.09
N GLY A 69 -5.85 19.55 21.35
CA GLY A 69 -4.39 19.65 21.37
C GLY A 69 -3.85 20.58 20.30
N ALA A 70 -2.66 21.13 20.57
CA ALA A 70 -1.94 21.97 19.62
C ALA A 70 -1.46 21.12 18.42
N PRO A 71 -1.23 21.71 17.23
CA PRO A 71 -0.79 20.96 16.05
C PRO A 71 0.44 20.07 16.29
N ASP A 72 1.41 20.53 17.08
CA ASP A 72 2.62 19.78 17.41
C ASP A 72 2.33 18.60 18.36
N GLU A 73 1.44 18.79 19.35
CA GLU A 73 1.00 17.74 20.29
C GLU A 73 0.21 16.64 19.56
N VAL A 74 -0.72 17.04 18.69
CA VAL A 74 -1.47 16.10 17.84
C VAL A 74 -0.51 15.33 16.94
N ALA A 75 0.48 15.99 16.35
CA ALA A 75 1.51 15.32 15.54
C ALA A 75 2.33 14.31 16.35
N GLU A 76 2.62 14.61 17.61
CA GLU A 76 3.30 13.70 18.53
C GLU A 76 2.46 12.46 18.85
N ILE A 77 1.16 12.63 19.13
CA ILE A 77 0.22 11.51 19.33
C ILE A 77 0.20 10.58 18.12
N TYR A 78 0.13 11.12 16.90
CA TYR A 78 0.16 10.31 15.68
C TYR A 78 1.48 9.55 15.51
N ARG A 79 2.62 10.21 15.75
CA ARG A 79 3.94 9.58 15.71
C ARG A 79 4.11 8.50 16.76
N GLU A 80 3.72 8.75 18.01
CA GLU A 80 3.82 7.79 19.09
C GLU A 80 2.90 6.59 18.86
N THR A 81 1.69 6.83 18.37
CA THR A 81 0.75 5.77 17.98
C THR A 81 1.34 4.92 16.86
N GLU A 82 1.92 5.54 15.83
CA GLU A 82 2.55 4.80 14.73
C GLU A 82 3.80 4.02 15.18
N VAL A 83 4.61 4.58 16.09
CA VAL A 83 5.74 3.88 16.70
C VAL A 83 5.27 2.70 17.54
N THR A 84 4.20 2.88 18.32
CA THR A 84 3.64 1.83 19.17
C THR A 84 3.00 0.72 18.34
N VAL A 85 2.24 1.06 17.30
CA VAL A 85 1.68 0.10 16.35
C VAL A 85 2.78 -0.64 15.59
N ASN A 86 3.79 0.06 15.06
CA ASN A 86 4.93 -0.58 14.40
C ASN A 86 5.74 -1.46 15.36
N ARG A 87 5.89 -1.05 16.62
CA ARG A 87 6.56 -1.83 17.67
C ARG A 87 5.75 -3.07 18.06
N ALA A 88 4.43 -2.98 18.08
CA ALA A 88 3.53 -4.11 18.31
C ALA A 88 3.51 -5.11 17.12
N LEU A 89 3.63 -4.60 15.88
CA LEU A 89 3.71 -5.43 14.67
C LEU A 89 5.10 -6.06 14.47
N ARG A 90 6.18 -5.43 14.97
CA ARG A 90 7.53 -6.02 14.98
C ARG A 90 7.64 -7.05 16.11
N THR A 91 7.94 -8.29 15.78
CA THR A 91 8.37 -9.29 16.78
C THR A 91 9.53 -8.73 17.60
N PRO A 92 9.52 -8.83 18.95
CA PRO A 92 10.59 -8.29 19.80
C PRO A 92 11.97 -8.81 19.36
N ARG A 93 12.94 -7.92 19.20
CA ARG A 93 14.34 -8.32 18.97
C ARG A 93 14.87 -9.02 20.23
N ALA A 94 15.60 -10.12 20.03
CA ALA A 94 16.25 -10.87 21.09
C ALA A 94 17.19 -10.00 21.97
N ASP A 95 17.67 -8.89 21.42
CA ASP A 95 18.69 -8.03 22.01
C ASP A 95 18.18 -7.17 23.18
N THR A 96 16.86 -6.90 23.27
CA THR A 96 16.26 -6.13 24.38
C THR A 96 15.77 -7.01 25.53
N ALA A 97 15.78 -8.33 25.36
CA ALA A 97 15.37 -9.30 26.36
C ALA A 97 16.09 -9.15 27.72
N PRO A 98 17.42 -8.93 27.80
CA PRO A 98 18.09 -8.79 29.10
C PRO A 98 17.71 -7.51 29.86
N MET A 99 17.49 -6.39 29.17
CA MET A 99 17.07 -5.13 29.81
C MET A 99 15.62 -5.19 30.31
N LEU A 100 14.71 -5.78 29.53
CA LEU A 100 13.31 -6.00 29.93
C LEU A 100 13.23 -6.96 31.13
N ARG A 101 14.11 -7.95 31.18
CA ARG A 101 14.22 -8.90 32.31
C ARG A 101 14.72 -8.22 33.58
N ALA A 102 15.75 -7.39 33.48
CA ALA A 102 16.27 -6.61 34.62
C ALA A 102 15.25 -5.60 35.16
N ALA A 103 14.47 -4.95 34.27
CA ALA A 103 13.39 -4.04 34.67
C ALA A 103 12.21 -4.78 35.33
N ALA A 104 11.83 -5.96 34.84
CA ALA A 104 10.79 -6.80 35.44
C ALA A 104 11.21 -7.34 36.82
N GLU A 105 12.46 -7.78 36.96
CA GLU A 105 13.04 -8.24 38.24
C GLU A 105 13.09 -7.10 39.29
N ALA A 106 13.38 -5.87 38.87
CA ALA A 106 13.38 -4.70 39.76
C ALA A 106 11.97 -4.24 40.20
N SER A 107 10.92 -4.64 39.48
CA SER A 107 9.53 -4.21 39.72
C SER A 107 8.76 -5.14 40.66
N GLY A 108 9.35 -6.27 41.08
CA GLY A 108 8.71 -7.23 42.00
C GLY A 108 7.48 -7.96 41.46
N VAL A 109 7.17 -7.82 40.17
CA VAL A 109 6.08 -8.53 39.50
C VAL A 109 6.62 -9.89 39.04
N GLU A 110 6.00 -10.97 39.49
CA GLU A 110 6.36 -12.34 39.08
C GLU A 110 6.28 -12.42 37.54
N PRO A 111 7.38 -12.73 36.83
CA PRO A 111 7.39 -12.62 35.38
C PRO A 111 6.42 -13.63 34.77
N ALA A 112 5.46 -13.13 33.99
CA ALA A 112 4.67 -13.97 33.09
C ALA A 112 5.62 -14.87 32.26
N ALA A 113 5.22 -16.12 32.05
CA ALA A 113 6.02 -17.14 31.37
C ALA A 113 6.79 -16.55 30.17
N PRO A 114 8.10 -16.82 30.05
CA PRO A 114 8.96 -16.11 29.11
C PRO A 114 8.36 -16.19 27.70
N PRO A 115 8.25 -15.06 26.96
CA PRO A 115 7.93 -15.12 25.56
C PRO A 115 8.97 -16.01 24.89
N GLN A 116 8.51 -17.06 24.21
CA GLN A 116 9.38 -18.05 23.57
C GLN A 116 10.38 -17.29 22.69
N ALA A 117 11.69 -17.49 22.95
CA ALA A 117 12.75 -16.84 22.18
C ALA A 117 12.46 -17.04 20.68
N PRO A 118 12.63 -16.01 19.82
CA PRO A 118 12.44 -16.18 18.40
C PRO A 118 13.40 -17.27 17.95
N VAL A 119 12.86 -18.44 17.61
CA VAL A 119 13.64 -19.56 17.08
C VAL A 119 14.39 -18.98 15.89
N GLN A 120 15.72 -18.90 15.97
CA GLN A 120 16.55 -18.44 14.85
C GLN A 120 16.29 -19.39 13.70
N ARG A 121 15.36 -19.02 12.82
CA ARG A 121 14.96 -19.85 11.69
C ARG A 121 16.20 -20.01 10.82
N SER A 122 16.55 -21.27 10.53
CA SER A 122 17.63 -21.57 9.60
C SER A 122 17.39 -20.84 8.27
N LEU A 123 18.46 -20.54 7.52
CA LEU A 123 18.34 -19.87 6.21
C LEU A 123 17.36 -20.63 5.28
N LEU A 124 17.33 -21.96 5.37
CA LEU A 124 16.35 -22.80 4.69
C LEU A 124 14.91 -22.55 5.17
N ALA A 125 14.67 -22.48 6.49
CA ALA A 125 13.35 -22.18 7.03
C ALA A 125 12.87 -20.77 6.65
N ARG A 126 13.78 -19.80 6.47
CA ARG A 126 13.45 -18.47 5.96
C ARG A 126 13.11 -18.46 4.47
N PHE A 127 13.86 -19.23 3.68
CA PHE A 127 13.63 -19.39 2.24
C PHE A 127 12.28 -20.10 1.98
N PHE A 128 12.05 -21.27 2.57
CA PHE A 128 10.78 -21.98 2.41
C PHE A 128 9.61 -21.33 3.16
N GLY A 129 9.87 -20.47 4.14
CA GLY A 129 8.83 -19.73 4.88
C GLY A 129 7.95 -18.83 4.00
N VAL A 130 8.42 -18.47 2.80
CA VAL A 130 7.63 -17.70 1.83
C VAL A 130 6.37 -18.45 1.38
N VAL A 131 6.41 -19.79 1.32
CA VAL A 131 5.25 -20.63 0.98
C VAL A 131 4.19 -20.60 2.07
N THR A 132 4.53 -20.18 3.29
CA THR A 132 3.56 -20.08 4.39
C THR A 132 3.08 -18.65 4.67
N ASP A 133 3.62 -17.65 3.97
CA ASP A 133 3.30 -16.24 4.19
C ASP A 133 2.07 -15.84 3.32
N PRO A 134 0.93 -15.47 3.92
CA PRO A 134 -0.28 -15.10 3.17
C PRO A 134 -0.08 -13.94 2.19
N HIS A 135 0.81 -13.00 2.51
CA HIS A 135 1.07 -11.83 1.65
C HIS A 135 1.77 -12.20 0.35
N THR A 136 2.51 -13.32 0.32
CA THR A 136 3.13 -13.82 -0.91
C THR A 136 2.04 -14.23 -1.91
N TYR A 137 1.01 -14.94 -1.43
CA TYR A 137 -0.13 -15.34 -2.25
C TYR A 137 -0.96 -14.13 -2.65
N GLY A 138 -1.13 -13.15 -1.75
CA GLY A 138 -1.75 -11.86 -2.08
C GLY A 138 -1.02 -11.13 -3.21
N ALA A 139 0.32 -11.08 -3.17
CA ALA A 139 1.13 -10.48 -4.22
C ALA A 139 1.06 -11.25 -5.55
N LEU A 140 1.09 -12.58 -5.53
CA LEU A 140 0.92 -13.41 -6.73
C LEU A 140 -0.47 -13.20 -7.35
N PHE A 141 -1.51 -13.20 -6.52
CA PHE A 141 -2.88 -12.93 -6.95
C PHE A 141 -3.00 -11.53 -7.55
N TYR A 142 -2.39 -10.53 -6.91
CA TYR A 142 -2.31 -9.17 -7.44
C TYR A 142 -1.64 -9.13 -8.81
N MET A 143 -0.52 -9.83 -9.02
CA MET A 143 0.15 -9.89 -10.33
C MET A 143 -0.78 -10.44 -11.42
N LEU A 144 -1.59 -11.46 -11.12
CA LEU A 144 -2.57 -11.99 -12.07
C LEU A 144 -3.74 -11.01 -12.31
N LEU A 145 -4.22 -10.36 -11.25
CA LEU A 145 -5.31 -9.38 -11.31
C LEU A 145 -4.88 -8.08 -12.04
N SER A 146 -3.60 -7.72 -11.97
CA SER A 146 -3.07 -6.45 -12.45
C SER A 146 -3.25 -6.20 -13.95
N LEU A 147 -3.33 -7.26 -14.76
CA LEU A 147 -3.67 -7.12 -16.18
C LEU A 147 -5.11 -6.65 -16.36
N ALA A 148 -6.05 -7.27 -15.64
CA ALA A 148 -7.47 -6.92 -15.73
C ALA A 148 -7.73 -5.50 -15.20
N THR A 149 -7.16 -5.15 -14.04
CA THR A 149 -7.27 -3.79 -13.50
C THR A 149 -6.55 -2.77 -14.37
N GLY A 150 -5.39 -3.12 -14.94
CA GLY A 150 -4.65 -2.25 -15.85
C GLY A 150 -5.39 -1.94 -17.14
N ILE A 151 -6.02 -2.93 -17.78
CA ILE A 151 -6.88 -2.70 -18.96
C ILE A 151 -8.04 -1.80 -18.59
N PHE A 152 -8.71 -2.07 -17.47
CA PHE A 152 -9.85 -1.29 -17.01
C PHE A 152 -9.48 0.18 -16.75
N PHE A 153 -8.44 0.43 -15.95
CA PHE A 153 -7.99 1.79 -15.62
C PHE A 153 -7.50 2.56 -16.84
N PHE A 154 -6.69 1.93 -17.70
CA PHE A 154 -6.21 2.55 -18.92
C PHE A 154 -7.38 2.95 -19.83
N THR A 155 -8.31 2.02 -20.09
CA THR A 155 -9.47 2.28 -20.94
C THR A 155 -10.34 3.38 -20.36
N TRP A 156 -10.58 3.35 -19.04
CA TRP A 156 -11.36 4.38 -18.34
C TRP A 156 -10.73 5.77 -18.47
N VAL A 157 -9.41 5.88 -18.27
CA VAL A 157 -8.70 7.16 -18.37
C VAL A 157 -8.67 7.68 -19.81
N VAL A 158 -8.33 6.83 -20.78
CA VAL A 158 -8.25 7.25 -22.18
C VAL A 158 -9.62 7.69 -22.71
N THR A 159 -10.67 6.91 -22.43
CA THR A 159 -12.04 7.25 -22.85
C THR A 159 -12.56 8.48 -22.12
N GLY A 160 -12.40 8.53 -20.79
CA GLY A 160 -12.86 9.62 -19.96
C GLY A 160 -12.19 10.95 -20.28
N LEU A 161 -10.86 10.97 -20.48
CA LEU A 161 -10.14 12.17 -20.90
C LEU A 161 -10.55 12.61 -22.30
N SER A 162 -10.65 11.68 -23.25
CA SER A 162 -11.03 11.99 -24.64
C SER A 162 -12.45 12.58 -24.71
N LEU A 163 -13.41 11.98 -24.00
CA LEU A 163 -14.78 12.48 -23.93
C LEU A 163 -14.87 13.82 -23.19
N SER A 164 -14.15 13.97 -22.07
CA SER A 164 -14.16 15.20 -21.28
C SER A 164 -13.61 16.38 -22.09
N LEU A 165 -12.46 16.20 -22.76
CA LEU A 165 -11.86 17.22 -23.60
C LEU A 165 -12.71 17.54 -24.84
N GLY A 166 -13.23 16.51 -25.51
CA GLY A 166 -14.05 16.69 -26.71
C GLY A 166 -15.39 17.36 -26.43
N LEU A 167 -16.01 17.07 -25.28
CA LEU A 167 -17.30 17.62 -24.91
C LEU A 167 -17.20 18.93 -24.12
N LEU A 168 -16.00 19.40 -23.76
CA LEU A 168 -15.80 20.62 -22.96
C LEU A 168 -16.36 21.88 -23.64
N ILE A 169 -16.39 21.89 -24.98
CA ILE A 169 -17.00 22.96 -25.79
C ILE A 169 -18.52 23.00 -25.59
N LEU A 170 -19.13 21.86 -25.27
CA LEU A 170 -20.56 21.75 -25.01
C LEU A 170 -20.83 22.00 -23.52
N ILE A 171 -22.02 22.54 -23.22
CA ILE A 171 -22.48 22.76 -21.84
C ILE A 171 -22.47 21.45 -21.03
N ILE A 172 -22.71 20.30 -21.68
CA ILE A 172 -22.71 18.98 -21.05
C ILE A 172 -21.30 18.45 -20.70
N GLY A 173 -20.25 19.02 -21.28
CA GLY A 173 -18.87 18.60 -21.00
C GLY A 173 -18.43 18.85 -19.58
N ILE A 174 -18.88 19.96 -18.97
CA ILE A 174 -18.50 20.32 -17.59
C ILE A 174 -19.01 19.26 -16.59
N PRO A 175 -20.32 18.92 -16.54
CA PRO A 175 -20.81 17.84 -15.69
C PRO A 175 -20.09 16.50 -15.92
N LEU A 176 -19.84 16.14 -17.18
CA LEU A 176 -19.16 14.88 -17.51
C LEU A 176 -17.72 14.87 -16.98
N THR A 177 -16.99 15.97 -17.13
CA THR A 177 -15.61 16.09 -16.66
C THR A 177 -15.52 16.00 -15.14
N VAL A 178 -16.47 16.63 -14.44
CA VAL A 178 -16.60 16.52 -12.98
C VAL A 178 -16.86 15.08 -12.56
N LEU A 179 -17.78 14.39 -13.23
CA LEU A 179 -18.09 12.98 -12.98
C LEU A 179 -16.87 12.09 -13.23
N PHE A 180 -16.14 12.33 -14.32
CA PHE A 180 -14.93 11.60 -14.66
C PHE A 180 -13.86 11.75 -13.57
N PHE A 181 -13.47 12.97 -13.20
CA PHE A 181 -12.49 13.17 -12.13
C PHE A 181 -12.96 12.63 -10.77
N GLY A 182 -14.26 12.74 -10.47
CA GLY A 182 -14.86 12.09 -9.30
C GLY A 182 -14.68 10.57 -9.31
N SER A 183 -14.94 9.94 -10.46
CA SER A 183 -14.73 8.50 -10.64
C SER A 183 -13.27 8.08 -10.50
N VAL A 184 -12.32 8.87 -11.04
CA VAL A 184 -10.87 8.63 -10.92
C VAL A 184 -10.45 8.61 -9.45
N ARG A 185 -10.97 9.55 -8.64
CA ARG A 185 -10.72 9.57 -7.19
C ARG A 185 -11.30 8.35 -6.48
N GLY A 186 -12.51 7.92 -6.86
CA GLY A 186 -13.12 6.70 -6.31
C GLY A 186 -12.33 5.44 -6.65
N LEU A 187 -11.91 5.29 -7.90
CA LEU A 187 -11.10 4.17 -8.37
C LEU A 187 -9.71 4.15 -7.70
N ALA A 188 -9.13 5.32 -7.41
CA ALA A 188 -7.84 5.39 -6.71
C ALA A 188 -7.93 4.85 -5.28
N LEU A 189 -9.06 5.04 -4.60
CA LEU A 189 -9.31 4.44 -3.29
C LEU A 189 -9.52 2.93 -3.39
N LEU A 190 -10.25 2.46 -4.41
CA LEU A 190 -10.43 1.03 -4.64
C LEU A 190 -9.08 0.35 -4.86
N GLU A 191 -8.23 0.92 -5.70
CA GLU A 191 -6.89 0.40 -5.96
C GLU A 191 -6.00 0.47 -4.71
N GLY A 192 -6.06 1.56 -3.96
CA GLY A 192 -5.37 1.68 -2.68
C GLY A 192 -5.76 0.59 -1.69
N ARG A 193 -7.05 0.20 -1.65
CA ARG A 193 -7.54 -0.92 -0.83
C ARG A 193 -7.09 -2.29 -1.34
N LEU A 194 -7.04 -2.50 -2.66
CA LEU A 194 -6.50 -3.74 -3.23
C LEU A 194 -5.01 -3.88 -2.86
N VAL A 195 -4.24 -2.80 -2.97
CA VAL A 195 -2.83 -2.75 -2.57
C VAL A 195 -2.66 -3.01 -1.06
N GLU A 196 -3.45 -2.36 -0.20
CA GLU A 196 -3.39 -2.57 1.25
C GLU A 196 -3.76 -4.02 1.62
N ALA A 197 -4.85 -4.56 1.05
CA ALA A 197 -5.35 -5.90 1.38
C ALA A 197 -4.46 -7.03 0.84
N LEU A 198 -3.91 -6.89 -0.36
CA LEU A 198 -3.16 -7.96 -1.03
C LEU A 198 -1.65 -7.86 -0.80
N LEU A 199 -1.11 -6.65 -0.70
CA LEU A 199 0.34 -6.42 -0.61
C LEU A 199 0.78 -6.04 0.82
N GLY A 200 -0.16 -5.67 1.69
CA GLY A 200 0.11 -5.28 3.07
C GLY A 200 0.80 -3.92 3.21
N GLU A 201 0.88 -3.13 2.13
CA GLU A 201 1.47 -1.79 2.17
C GLU A 201 0.43 -0.79 2.69
N ARG A 202 0.80 -0.02 3.71
CA ARG A 202 -0.10 0.95 4.33
C ARG A 202 -0.48 2.04 3.32
N MET A 203 -1.78 2.20 3.10
CA MET A 203 -2.38 3.18 2.21
C MET A 203 -3.34 4.09 2.99
N PRO A 204 -3.57 5.36 2.59
CA PRO A 204 -4.51 6.21 3.29
C PRO A 204 -5.91 5.63 3.22
N ARG A 205 -6.59 5.60 4.35
CA ARG A 205 -7.94 5.01 4.45
C ARG A 205 -9.01 6.04 4.13
N ARG A 206 -8.71 7.32 4.34
CA ARG A 206 -9.65 8.43 4.14
C ARG A 206 -9.45 9.11 2.78
N PRO A 207 -10.53 9.41 2.03
CA PRO A 207 -10.45 10.36 0.93
C PRO A 207 -9.99 11.72 1.45
N ARG A 208 -9.43 12.58 0.59
CA ARG A 208 -9.13 13.96 0.99
C ARG A 208 -10.42 14.71 1.33
N TYR A 209 -10.35 15.56 2.34
CA TYR A 209 -11.46 16.42 2.70
C TYR A 209 -11.80 17.33 1.52
N THR A 210 -13.07 17.42 1.19
CA THR A 210 -13.56 18.36 0.16
C THR A 210 -14.14 19.54 0.89
N ASP A 211 -13.51 20.71 0.76
CA ASP A 211 -13.97 21.93 1.43
C ASP A 211 -15.40 22.28 0.99
N ARG A 212 -16.35 22.10 1.92
CA ARG A 212 -17.77 22.34 1.67
C ARG A 212 -18.13 23.83 1.55
N SER A 213 -17.24 24.73 1.98
CA SER A 213 -17.46 26.18 1.92
C SER A 213 -17.17 26.76 0.52
N ARG A 214 -16.32 26.10 -0.27
CA ARG A 214 -15.94 26.59 -1.60
C ARG A 214 -17.10 26.49 -2.58
N THR A 215 -17.19 27.50 -3.44
CA THR A 215 -18.17 27.54 -4.52
C THR A 215 -17.94 26.40 -5.52
N TRP A 216 -19.01 25.96 -6.19
CA TRP A 216 -18.93 24.87 -7.16
C TRP A 216 -17.91 25.15 -8.29
N LEU A 217 -17.84 26.39 -8.76
CA LEU A 217 -16.86 26.85 -9.76
C LEU A 217 -15.42 26.76 -9.27
N GLN A 218 -15.14 27.16 -8.01
CA GLN A 218 -13.81 27.05 -7.42
C GLN A 218 -13.37 25.58 -7.30
N ARG A 219 -14.28 24.68 -6.90
CA ARG A 219 -13.97 23.24 -6.82
C ARG A 219 -13.61 22.64 -8.17
N ILE A 220 -14.31 23.06 -9.24
CA ILE A 220 -13.97 22.62 -10.60
C ILE A 220 -12.58 23.12 -10.98
N GLY A 221 -12.27 24.40 -10.76
CA GLY A 221 -10.95 24.95 -11.04
C GLY A 221 -9.82 24.25 -10.26
N ASP A 222 -10.05 23.95 -8.98
CA ASP A 222 -9.11 23.22 -8.13
C ASP A 222 -8.85 21.80 -8.65
N MET A 223 -9.87 21.13 -9.23
CA MET A 223 -9.71 19.79 -9.79
C MET A 223 -8.77 19.75 -11.02
N PHE A 224 -8.79 20.79 -11.86
CA PHE A 224 -7.90 20.87 -13.04
C PHE A 224 -6.46 21.24 -12.68
N THR A 225 -6.26 22.01 -11.62
CA THR A 225 -4.94 22.49 -11.17
C THR A 225 -4.27 21.56 -10.15
N ASP A 226 -4.99 20.58 -9.62
CA ASP A 226 -4.47 19.60 -8.67
C ASP A 226 -3.50 18.61 -9.34
N GLY A 227 -2.20 18.80 -9.10
CA GLY A 227 -1.13 17.91 -9.57
C GLY A 227 -1.33 16.45 -9.19
N ARG A 228 -2.07 16.15 -8.10
CA ARG A 228 -2.34 14.75 -7.71
C ARG A 228 -3.24 14.06 -8.71
N THR A 229 -4.24 14.77 -9.20
CA THR A 229 -5.20 14.20 -10.16
C THR A 229 -4.46 13.75 -11.42
N TRP A 230 -3.48 14.53 -11.87
CA TRP A 230 -2.59 14.16 -12.97
C TRP A 230 -1.69 12.96 -12.66
N LEU A 231 -1.14 12.86 -11.44
CA LEU A 231 -0.36 11.69 -11.02
C LEU A 231 -1.21 10.42 -10.92
N THR A 232 -2.46 10.51 -10.46
CA THR A 232 -3.40 9.38 -10.44
C THR A 232 -3.75 8.94 -11.86
N LEU A 233 -3.98 9.87 -12.78
CA LEU A 233 -4.20 9.55 -14.19
C LEU A 233 -2.97 8.87 -14.81
N LEU A 234 -1.77 9.40 -14.54
CA LEU A 234 -0.51 8.79 -14.98
C LEU A 234 -0.37 7.38 -14.42
N TYR A 235 -0.65 7.18 -13.15
CA TYR A 235 -0.63 5.86 -12.51
C TYR A 235 -1.58 4.87 -13.19
N PHE A 236 -2.81 5.28 -13.48
CA PHE A 236 -3.79 4.45 -14.21
C PHE A 236 -3.36 4.14 -15.66
N VAL A 237 -2.66 5.06 -16.32
CA VAL A 237 -2.06 4.78 -17.63
C VAL A 237 -0.91 3.78 -17.51
N LEU A 238 -0.05 3.93 -16.50
CA LEU A 238 1.07 3.02 -16.22
C LEU A 238 0.63 1.64 -15.75
N MET A 239 -0.59 1.49 -15.25
CA MET A 239 -1.11 0.21 -14.80
C MET A 239 -1.23 -0.83 -15.92
N LEU A 240 -1.49 -0.41 -17.16
CA LEU A 240 -1.52 -1.36 -18.28
C LEU A 240 -0.15 -1.99 -18.56
N PRO A 241 0.94 -1.22 -18.84
CA PRO A 241 2.25 -1.83 -19.08
C PRO A 241 2.77 -2.60 -17.86
N LEU A 242 2.55 -2.09 -16.64
CA LEU A 242 2.94 -2.82 -15.42
C LEU A 242 2.15 -4.12 -15.27
N GLY A 243 0.83 -4.09 -15.51
CA GLY A 243 -0.05 -5.24 -15.44
C GLY A 243 0.33 -6.33 -16.45
N VAL A 244 0.69 -5.95 -17.67
CA VAL A 244 1.23 -6.87 -18.68
C VAL A 244 2.51 -7.52 -18.18
N ILE A 245 3.47 -6.74 -17.68
CA ILE A 245 4.75 -7.28 -17.17
C ILE A 245 4.51 -8.27 -16.02
N TYR A 246 3.72 -7.88 -15.03
CA TYR A 246 3.44 -8.72 -13.86
C TYR A 246 2.70 -10.00 -14.24
N PHE A 247 1.65 -9.89 -15.06
CA PHE A 247 0.89 -11.04 -15.51
C PHE A 247 1.74 -12.00 -16.33
N THR A 248 2.53 -11.49 -17.29
CA THR A 248 3.43 -12.32 -18.10
C THR A 248 4.45 -13.05 -17.24
N ILE A 249 5.10 -12.37 -16.29
CA ILE A 249 6.04 -13.01 -15.36
C ILE A 249 5.34 -14.08 -14.51
N ALA A 250 4.18 -13.77 -13.93
CA ALA A 250 3.44 -14.72 -13.09
C ALA A 250 3.03 -15.96 -13.90
N VAL A 251 2.37 -15.79 -15.05
CA VAL A 251 1.86 -16.89 -15.85
C VAL A 251 3.00 -17.74 -16.43
N THR A 252 4.07 -17.13 -16.94
CA THR A 252 5.21 -17.88 -17.50
C THR A 252 5.90 -18.73 -16.43
N LEU A 253 6.25 -18.14 -15.29
CA LEU A 253 6.96 -18.84 -14.23
C LEU A 253 6.09 -19.88 -13.51
N LEU A 254 4.80 -19.59 -13.30
CA LEU A 254 3.86 -20.58 -12.77
C LEU A 254 3.66 -21.74 -13.74
N SER A 255 3.45 -21.46 -15.02
CA SER A 255 3.24 -22.53 -16.02
C SER A 255 4.48 -23.40 -16.16
N LEU A 256 5.68 -22.78 -16.19
CA LEU A 256 6.94 -23.51 -16.29
C LEU A 256 7.22 -24.35 -15.04
N SER A 257 7.08 -23.78 -13.84
CA SER A 257 7.31 -24.51 -12.59
C SER A 257 6.33 -25.66 -12.41
N LEU A 258 5.03 -25.44 -12.68
CA LEU A 258 4.01 -26.46 -12.56
C LEU A 258 4.19 -27.55 -13.62
N SER A 259 4.57 -27.19 -14.85
CA SER A 259 4.91 -28.16 -15.90
C SER A 259 6.08 -29.06 -15.48
N LEU A 260 7.16 -28.50 -14.92
CA LEU A 260 8.30 -29.29 -14.44
C LEU A 260 7.95 -30.19 -13.25
N ILE A 261 7.11 -29.72 -12.34
CA ILE A 261 6.63 -30.53 -11.19
C ILE A 261 5.80 -31.72 -11.66
N TRP A 262 4.88 -31.49 -12.60
CA TRP A 262 3.95 -32.52 -13.08
C TRP A 262 4.49 -33.34 -14.25
N ALA A 263 5.61 -32.95 -14.85
CA ALA A 263 6.21 -33.65 -15.99
C ALA A 263 6.44 -35.17 -15.71
N PRO A 264 7.00 -35.58 -14.55
CA PRO A 264 7.13 -37.01 -14.22
C PRO A 264 5.81 -37.75 -14.03
N VAL A 265 4.73 -37.05 -13.71
CA VAL A 265 3.40 -37.66 -13.58
C VAL A 265 2.75 -37.78 -14.95
N ALA A 266 2.79 -36.72 -15.76
CA ALA A 266 2.28 -36.70 -17.13
C ALA A 266 2.93 -37.80 -18.00
N ALA A 267 4.23 -38.01 -17.80
CA ALA A 267 5.03 -39.09 -18.34
C ALA A 267 4.42 -40.50 -18.22
N ILE A 268 3.76 -40.79 -17.10
CA ILE A 268 3.19 -42.11 -16.81
C ILE A 268 1.99 -42.40 -17.73
N PHE A 269 1.31 -41.34 -18.18
CA PHE A 269 0.08 -41.44 -18.95
C PHE A 269 0.28 -41.20 -20.46
N SER A 270 1.38 -40.57 -20.86
CA SER A 270 1.60 -40.15 -22.26
C SER A 270 2.01 -41.26 -23.21
N GLY A 271 2.55 -42.39 -22.72
CA GLY A 271 3.09 -43.47 -23.58
C GLY A 271 4.38 -43.12 -24.34
N ASP A 272 4.69 -41.82 -24.48
CA ASP A 272 5.97 -41.30 -24.98
C ASP A 272 7.11 -41.43 -23.96
N ILE A 273 8.36 -41.35 -24.42
CA ILE A 273 9.53 -41.23 -23.54
C ILE A 273 9.51 -39.81 -22.93
N PRO A 274 9.13 -39.63 -21.66
CA PRO A 274 9.17 -38.32 -21.02
C PRO A 274 10.58 -37.76 -21.05
N GLY A 275 10.71 -36.52 -21.51
CA GLY A 275 11.97 -35.80 -21.48
C GLY A 275 11.85 -34.37 -21.97
N VAL A 276 12.93 -33.62 -21.81
CA VAL A 276 13.05 -32.31 -22.44
C VAL A 276 13.59 -32.51 -23.84
N TYR A 277 12.87 -32.02 -24.85
CA TYR A 277 13.26 -32.13 -26.24
C TYR A 277 13.82 -30.81 -26.75
N ILE A 278 14.98 -30.85 -27.39
CA ILE A 278 15.56 -29.72 -28.12
C ILE A 278 15.80 -30.21 -29.55
N ASN A 279 15.10 -29.62 -30.53
CA ASN A 279 15.16 -30.03 -31.94
C ASN A 279 14.94 -31.56 -32.12
N ASP A 280 13.85 -32.09 -31.55
CA ASP A 280 13.48 -33.52 -31.55
C ASP A 280 14.47 -34.47 -30.85
N VAL A 281 15.55 -33.95 -30.26
CA VAL A 281 16.48 -34.73 -29.45
C VAL A 281 16.06 -34.66 -27.98
N ASN A 282 15.83 -35.80 -27.36
CA ASN A 282 15.59 -35.90 -25.92
C ASN A 282 16.89 -35.66 -25.16
N VAL A 283 17.11 -34.43 -24.71
CA VAL A 283 18.31 -34.03 -23.96
C VAL A 283 18.23 -34.40 -22.48
N LEU A 284 17.05 -34.77 -21.99
CA LEU A 284 16.81 -35.04 -20.57
C LEU A 284 15.80 -36.18 -20.43
N PRO A 285 16.22 -37.44 -20.72
CA PRO A 285 15.32 -38.59 -20.76
C PRO A 285 14.90 -38.98 -19.33
N MET A 286 13.77 -38.45 -18.88
CA MET A 286 13.22 -38.69 -17.55
C MET A 286 12.80 -40.15 -17.35
N ALA A 287 12.48 -40.87 -18.44
CA ALA A 287 12.18 -42.30 -18.40
C ALA A 287 13.39 -43.17 -18.07
N ALA A 288 14.60 -42.68 -18.37
CA ALA A 288 15.83 -43.45 -18.24
C ALA A 288 16.25 -43.64 -16.78
N SER A 289 15.84 -42.73 -15.88
CA SER A 289 16.07 -42.92 -14.44
C SER A 289 15.03 -42.19 -13.57
N PRO A 290 14.49 -42.85 -12.53
CA PRO A 290 13.64 -42.19 -11.54
C PRO A 290 14.31 -40.99 -10.86
N LEU A 291 15.64 -41.01 -10.73
CA LEU A 291 16.40 -39.92 -10.13
C LEU A 291 16.37 -38.65 -10.97
N VAL A 292 16.44 -38.77 -12.30
CA VAL A 292 16.28 -37.62 -13.22
C VAL A 292 14.86 -37.05 -13.13
N ALA A 293 13.84 -37.91 -13.10
CA ALA A 293 12.45 -37.48 -12.93
C ALA A 293 12.24 -36.71 -11.60
N ILE A 294 12.79 -37.22 -10.49
CA ILE A 294 12.75 -36.54 -9.19
C ILE A 294 13.51 -35.20 -9.25
N ALA A 295 14.68 -35.16 -9.89
CA ALA A 295 15.47 -33.94 -10.03
C ALA A 295 14.73 -32.85 -10.84
N VAL A 296 14.02 -33.23 -11.90
CA VAL A 296 13.18 -32.30 -12.69
C VAL A 296 12.03 -31.75 -11.87
N ALA A 297 11.29 -32.62 -11.16
CA ALA A 297 10.23 -32.16 -10.26
C ALA A 297 10.77 -31.26 -9.14
N ALA A 298 11.92 -31.59 -8.56
CA ALA A 298 12.58 -30.77 -7.54
C ALA A 298 13.03 -29.41 -8.10
N ALA A 299 13.53 -29.35 -9.33
CA ALA A 299 13.86 -28.10 -10.01
C ALA A 299 12.61 -27.24 -10.26
N GLY A 300 11.50 -27.86 -10.66
CA GLY A 300 10.20 -27.18 -10.77
C GLY A 300 9.70 -26.63 -9.43
N ALA A 301 9.81 -27.41 -8.36
CA ALA A 301 9.46 -26.97 -7.00
C ALA A 301 10.34 -25.81 -6.52
N LEU A 302 11.65 -25.87 -6.78
CA LEU A 302 12.58 -24.78 -6.47
C LEU A 302 12.23 -23.50 -7.26
N LEU A 303 11.92 -23.64 -8.56
CA LEU A 303 11.50 -22.53 -9.40
C LEU A 303 10.19 -21.91 -8.89
N LEU A 304 9.23 -22.73 -8.43
CA LEU A 304 7.99 -22.24 -7.82
C LEU A 304 8.28 -21.39 -6.57
N VAL A 305 9.17 -21.87 -5.69
CA VAL A 305 9.57 -21.12 -4.48
C VAL A 305 10.27 -19.81 -4.85
N LEU A 306 11.15 -19.82 -5.87
CA LEU A 306 11.78 -18.61 -6.38
C LEU A 306 10.74 -17.62 -6.95
N THR A 307 9.75 -18.13 -7.67
CA THR A 307 8.63 -17.34 -8.22
C THR A 307 7.85 -16.66 -7.10
N MET A 308 7.62 -17.35 -5.99
CA MET A 308 6.96 -16.77 -4.82
C MET A 308 7.77 -15.61 -4.20
N HIS A 309 9.09 -15.74 -4.11
CA HIS A 309 9.96 -14.65 -3.64
C HIS A 309 9.93 -13.45 -4.58
N LEU A 310 9.96 -13.71 -5.90
CA LEU A 310 9.85 -12.67 -6.91
C LEU A 310 8.51 -11.96 -6.82
N ALA A 311 7.40 -12.69 -6.69
CA ALA A 311 6.07 -12.12 -6.53
C ALA A 311 5.99 -11.20 -5.31
N ARG A 312 6.53 -11.63 -4.16
CA ARG A 312 6.63 -10.78 -2.97
C ARG A 312 7.47 -9.53 -3.21
N GLY A 313 8.58 -9.63 -3.94
CA GLY A 313 9.42 -8.49 -4.31
C GLY A 313 8.68 -7.48 -5.19
N ILE A 314 8.00 -7.98 -6.22
CA ILE A 314 7.17 -7.18 -7.12
C ILE A 314 6.02 -6.51 -6.37
N GLY A 315 5.34 -7.22 -5.47
CA GLY A 315 4.28 -6.66 -4.64
C GLY A 315 4.74 -5.47 -3.82
N LYS A 316 5.93 -5.56 -3.19
CA LYS A 316 6.52 -4.43 -2.46
C LYS A 316 6.86 -3.26 -3.38
N LEU A 317 7.47 -3.54 -4.53
CA LEU A 317 7.80 -2.51 -5.52
C LEU A 317 6.53 -1.78 -5.99
N HIS A 318 5.48 -2.53 -6.29
CA HIS A 318 4.20 -1.98 -6.70
C HIS A 318 3.57 -1.12 -5.60
N GLY A 319 3.54 -1.62 -4.36
CA GLY A 319 3.03 -0.85 -3.21
C GLY A 319 3.73 0.49 -3.05
N LEU A 320 5.06 0.55 -3.24
CA LEU A 320 5.83 1.79 -3.22
C LEU A 320 5.47 2.75 -4.37
N ILE A 321 5.25 2.22 -5.58
CA ILE A 321 4.81 3.02 -6.74
C ILE A 321 3.43 3.62 -6.46
N ALA A 322 2.48 2.79 -6.02
CA ALA A 322 1.12 3.21 -5.68
C ALA A 322 1.14 4.29 -4.59
N LYS A 323 1.92 4.10 -3.52
CA LYS A 323 2.05 5.06 -2.44
C LYS A 323 2.65 6.38 -2.91
N ASN A 324 3.71 6.36 -3.71
CA ASN A 324 4.32 7.59 -4.22
C ASN A 324 3.40 8.35 -5.19
N LEU A 325 2.67 7.67 -6.06
CA LEU A 325 1.85 8.33 -7.09
C LEU A 325 0.44 8.73 -6.58
N LEU A 326 -0.17 7.92 -5.72
CA LEU A 326 -1.52 8.17 -5.20
C LEU A 326 -1.52 8.97 -3.90
N VAL A 327 -0.43 8.91 -3.11
CA VAL A 327 -0.38 9.51 -1.77
C VAL A 327 0.58 10.69 -1.69
N ARG A 328 1.78 10.56 -2.27
CA ARG A 328 2.82 11.56 -2.04
C ARG A 328 2.56 12.83 -2.85
N LEU A 329 2.18 13.91 -2.15
CA LEU A 329 2.24 15.33 -2.53
C LEU A 329 2.28 16.18 -1.25
#